data_AF-A0A366CVK6-F1
#
_entry.id   AF-A0A366CVK6-F1
#
_cell.length_a   1.000
_cell.length_b   1.000
_cell.length_c   1.000
_cell.angle_alpha   90.00
_cell.angle_beta   90.00
_cell.angle_gamma   90.00
#
_symmetry.space_group_name_H-M   'P 1'
#
loop_
_entity.id
_entity.type
_entity.pdbx_description
1 polymer ?
#
loop_
_entity_poly.entity_id
_entity_poly.type
_entity_poly.pdbx_seq_one_letter_code
_entity_poly.pdbx_strand_id
1 'polypeptide(L)'
;MDTRIQFRVDEETKRLAQTMAESQGRTLSDACRELTEELAEQQRKIITHDQWLTEEINAAFSKLESGQSKFISHEEANLEMEARKMKIRNKAKK
;
A
#
# COMPACT_ATOMS: atom_id res chain seq x y z
N MET A 1 -19.43 14.02 8.58
CA MET A 1 -20.54 13.10 8.24
C MET A 1 -20.35 11.87 9.10
N ASP A 2 -21.30 11.55 9.97
CA ASP A 2 -21.21 10.38 10.85
C ASP A 2 -21.82 9.18 10.11
N THR A 3 -20.99 8.20 9.75
CA THR A 3 -21.41 7.03 8.97
C THR A 3 -21.45 5.82 9.90
N ARG A 4 -22.62 5.20 10.05
CA ARG A 4 -22.82 4.07 10.97
C ARG A 4 -22.67 2.73 10.26
N ILE A 5 -21.88 1.83 10.83
CA ILE A 5 -21.72 0.44 10.37
C ILE A 5 -22.44 -0.48 11.37
N GLN A 6 -23.23 -1.44 10.85
CA GLN A 6 -23.91 -2.45 11.67
C GLN A 6 -23.47 -3.84 11.21
N PHE A 7 -22.98 -4.65 12.15
CA PHE A 7 -22.58 -6.03 11.90
C PHE A 7 -23.60 -6.99 12.52
N ARG A 8 -23.89 -8.09 11.82
CA ARG A 8 -24.60 -9.24 12.39
C ARG A 8 -23.55 -10.23 12.85
N VAL A 9 -23.53 -10.53 14.14
CA VAL A 9 -22.62 -11.48 14.77
C VAL A 9 -23.39 -12.31 15.78
N ASP A 10 -22.94 -13.54 16.00
CA ASP A 10 -23.51 -14.40 17.03
C ASP A 10 -23.26 -13.82 18.43
N GLU A 11 -24.17 -14.11 19.35
CA GLU A 11 -24.14 -13.55 20.71
C GLU A 11 -22.88 -13.98 21.48
N GLU A 12 -22.46 -15.23 21.30
CA GLU A 12 -21.22 -15.75 21.88
C GLU A 12 -19.98 -15.00 21.37
N THR A 13 -19.88 -14.80 20.05
CA THR A 13 -18.78 -14.06 19.43
C THR A 13 -18.72 -12.62 19.92
N LYS A 14 -19.89 -11.96 20.03
CA LYS A 14 -19.97 -10.61 20.59
C LYS A 14 -19.45 -10.56 22.03
N ARG A 15 -19.86 -11.51 22.87
CA ARG A 15 -19.46 -11.56 24.28
C ARG A 15 -17.96 -11.80 24.43
N LEU A 16 -17.39 -12.74 23.68
CA LEU A 16 -15.96 -13.02 23.69
C LEU A 16 -15.14 -11.83 23.19
N ALA A 17 -15.57 -11.20 22.09
CA ALA A 17 -14.89 -10.04 21.54
C ALA A 17 -14.95 -8.84 22.50
N GLN A 18 -16.07 -8.64 23.20
CA GLN A 18 -16.21 -7.60 24.21
C GLN A 18 -15.28 -7.83 25.40
N THR A 19 -15.22 -9.05 25.94
CA THR A 19 -14.29 -9.41 27.03
C THR A 19 -12.83 -9.16 26.64
N MET A 20 -12.45 -9.48 25.39
CA MET A 20 -11.10 -9.25 24.89
C MET A 20 -10.77 -7.77 24.68
N ALA A 21 -11.74 -6.97 24.21
CA ALA A 21 -11.55 -5.54 24.07
C ALA A 21 -11.41 -4.86 25.45
N GLU A 22 -12.29 -5.22 26.40
CA GLU A 22 -12.27 -4.71 27.77
C GLU A 22 -10.96 -5.07 28.50
N SER A 23 -10.43 -6.29 28.30
CA SER A 23 -9.14 -6.68 28.87
C SER A 23 -7.96 -5.86 28.35
N GLN A 24 -8.09 -5.28 27.16
CA GLN A 24 -7.12 -4.36 26.55
C GLN A 24 -7.43 -2.89 26.83
N GLY A 25 -8.46 -2.60 27.65
CA GLY A 25 -8.88 -1.24 27.98
C GLY A 25 -9.50 -0.47 26.82
N ARG A 26 -9.99 -1.15 25.78
CA ARG A 26 -10.62 -0.55 24.59
C ARG A 26 -12.06 -1.03 24.44
N THR A 27 -12.90 -0.29 23.72
CA THR A 27 -14.24 -0.78 23.37
C THR A 27 -14.21 -1.59 22.08
N LEU A 28 -15.15 -2.52 21.91
CA LEU A 28 -15.30 -3.26 20.65
C LEU A 28 -15.50 -2.29 19.46
N SER A 29 -16.19 -1.17 19.68
CA SER A 29 -16.39 -0.14 18.66
C SER A 29 -15.11 0.57 18.25
N ASP A 30 -14.20 0.83 19.19
CA ASP A 30 -12.91 1.46 18.89
C ASP A 30 -12.01 0.52 18.07
N ALA A 31 -11.95 -0.76 18.44
CA ALA A 31 -11.21 -1.77 17.68
C ALA A 31 -11.75 -1.94 16.25
N CYS A 32 -13.08 -1.95 16.08
CA CYS A 32 -13.70 -1.99 14.75
C CYS A 32 -13.42 -0.72 13.94
N ARG A 33 -13.35 0.46 14.59
CA ARG A 33 -13.02 1.72 13.93
C ARG A 33 -11.59 1.72 13.41
N GLU A 34 -10.63 1.37 14.28
CA GLU A 34 -9.21 1.27 13.94
C GLU A 34 -9.00 0.32 12.75
N LEU A 35 -9.59 -0.88 12.79
CA LEU A 35 -9.52 -1.83 11.68
C LEU A 35 -10.12 -1.27 10.37
N THR A 36 -11.22 -0.52 10.47
CA THR A 36 -11.85 0.09 9.29
C THR A 36 -10.95 1.18 8.69
N GLU A 37 -10.29 1.97 9.52
CA GLU A 37 -9.33 3.01 9.09
C GLU A 37 -8.10 2.39 8.43
N GLU A 38 -7.54 1.32 9.01
CA GLU A 38 -6.42 0.57 8.43
C GLU A 38 -6.76 0.00 7.06
N LEU A 39 -7.93 -0.65 6.91
CA LEU A 39 -8.39 -1.17 5.62
C LEU A 39 -8.56 -0.06 4.58
N ALA A 40 -9.10 1.10 4.98
CA ALA A 40 -9.24 2.24 4.08
C ALA A 40 -7.87 2.80 3.66
N GLU A 41 -6.89 2.83 4.55
CA GLU A 41 -5.53 3.25 4.21
C GLU A 41 -4.83 2.27 3.26
N GLN A 42 -4.96 0.97 3.50
CA GLN A 42 -4.46 -0.07 2.59
C GLN A 42 -5.04 0.10 1.19
N GLN A 43 -6.37 0.29 1.09
CA GLN A 43 -7.03 0.52 -0.20
C GLN A 43 -6.54 1.80 -0.88
N ARG A 44 -6.36 2.90 -0.13
CA ARG A 44 -5.80 4.14 -0.67
C ARG A 44 -4.39 3.95 -1.21
N LYS A 45 -3.54 3.17 -0.53
CA LYS A 45 -2.19 2.85 -1.00
C LYS A 45 -2.21 2.08 -2.32
N ILE A 46 -3.08 1.09 -2.44
CA ILE A 46 -3.26 0.33 -3.69
C ILE A 46 -3.71 1.24 -4.82
N ILE A 47 -4.76 2.03 -4.62
CA ILE A 47 -5.27 2.95 -5.66
C ILE A 47 -4.20 3.96 -6.06
N THR A 48 -3.51 4.56 -5.09
CA THR A 48 -2.43 5.53 -5.38
C THR A 48 -1.29 4.86 -6.15
N HIS A 49 -0.94 3.63 -5.79
CA HIS A 49 0.09 2.87 -6.49
C HIS A 49 -0.31 2.53 -7.92
N ASP A 50 -1.54 2.05 -8.13
CA ASP A 50 -2.07 1.70 -9.45
C ASP A 50 -2.21 2.95 -10.33
N GLN A 51 -2.63 4.08 -9.76
CA GLN A 51 -2.68 5.35 -10.46
C GLN A 51 -1.27 5.80 -10.87
N TRP A 52 -0.31 5.77 -9.95
CA TRP A 52 1.08 6.11 -10.24
C TRP A 52 1.67 5.20 -11.33
N LEU A 53 1.40 3.89 -11.26
CA LEU A 53 1.86 2.93 -12.25
C LEU A 53 1.25 3.22 -13.63
N THR A 54 -0.05 3.53 -13.67
CA THR A 54 -0.75 3.88 -14.90
C THR A 54 -0.18 5.15 -15.52
N GLU A 55 0.10 6.18 -14.71
CA GLU A 55 0.74 7.43 -15.16
C GLU A 55 2.15 7.18 -15.72
N GLU A 56 2.96 6.37 -15.04
CA GLU A 56 4.33 6.05 -15.48
C GLU A 56 4.32 5.25 -16.80
N ILE A 57 3.40 4.28 -16.93
CA ILE A 57 3.20 3.52 -18.16
C ILE A 57 2.80 4.47 -19.31
N ASN A 58 1.81 5.33 -19.08
CA ASN A 58 1.36 6.30 -20.09
C ASN A 58 2.49 7.26 -20.51
N ALA A 59 3.32 7.70 -19.56
CA ALA A 59 4.48 8.53 -19.85
C ALA A 59 5.54 7.77 -20.68
N ALA A 60 5.75 6.49 -20.40
CA ALA A 60 6.65 5.64 -21.20
C ALA A 60 6.13 5.46 -22.64
N PHE A 61 4.83 5.20 -22.81
CA PHE A 61 4.20 5.11 -24.13
C PHE A 61 4.27 6.44 -24.89
N SER A 62 4.01 7.57 -24.22
CA SER A 62 4.12 8.91 -24.83
C SER A 62 5.55 9.19 -25.33
N LYS A 63 6.59 8.78 -24.58
CA LYS A 63 8.00 8.91 -25.00
C LYS A 63 8.36 8.02 -26.19
N LEU A 64 7.73 6.85 -26.27
CA LEU A 64 7.90 5.93 -27.40
C LEU A 64 7.24 6.50 -28.66
N GLU A 65 6.01 7.00 -28.55
CA GLU A 65 5.31 7.66 -29.66
C GLU A 65 6.02 8.93 -30.14
N SER A 66 6.63 9.69 -29.23
CA SER A 66 7.41 10.89 -29.57
C SER A 66 8.81 10.57 -30.14
N GLY A 67 9.18 9.30 -30.32
CA GLY A 67 10.49 8.88 -30.83
C GLY A 67 11.67 9.19 -29.91
N GLN A 68 11.42 9.48 -28.62
CA GLN A 68 12.46 9.78 -27.63
C GLN A 68 12.88 8.55 -26.81
N SER A 69 12.30 7.40 -27.08
CA SER A 69 12.64 6.14 -26.42
C SER A 69 14.05 5.68 -26.80
N LYS A 70 14.93 5.54 -25.80
CA LYS A 70 16.22 4.88 -25.95
C LYS A 70 16.09 3.43 -25.51
N PHE A 71 16.35 2.52 -26.42
CA PHE A 71 16.46 1.10 -26.11
C PHE A 71 17.88 0.82 -25.62
N ILE A 72 17.99 0.12 -24.51
CA ILE A 72 19.26 -0.33 -23.94
C ILE A 72 19.31 -1.86 -24.02
N SER A 73 20.50 -2.41 -24.20
CA SER A 73 20.68 -3.86 -24.17
C SER A 73 20.45 -4.41 -22.76
N HIS A 74 20.14 -5.71 -22.68
CA HIS A 74 19.96 -6.38 -21.39
C HIS A 74 21.20 -6.26 -20.50
N GLU A 75 22.40 -6.32 -21.10
CA GLU A 75 23.68 -6.26 -20.39
C GLU A 75 23.94 -4.85 -19.81
N GLU A 76 23.67 -3.80 -20.59
CA GLU A 76 23.76 -2.40 -20.12
C GLU A 76 22.76 -2.12 -19.00
N ALA A 77 21.51 -2.60 -19.13
CA ALA A 77 20.49 -2.44 -18.10
C ALA A 77 20.91 -3.12 -16.77
N ASN A 78 21.52 -4.31 -16.85
CA ASN A 78 21.98 -5.04 -15.67
C ASN A 78 23.13 -4.31 -14.96
N LEU A 79 24.10 -3.81 -15.73
CA LEU A 79 25.22 -3.02 -15.19
C LEU A 79 24.75 -1.75 -14.50
N GLU A 80 23.81 -1.02 -15.10
CA GLU A 80 23.26 0.19 -14.51
C GLU A 80 22.48 -0.10 -13.22
N MET A 81 21.67 -1.17 -13.22
CA MET A 81 20.93 -1.62 -12.03
C MET A 81 21.85 -2.05 -10.89
N GLU A 82 22.92 -2.79 -11.18
CA GLU A 82 23.92 -3.17 -10.17
C GLU A 82 24.64 -1.94 -9.59
N ALA A 83 25.03 -0.98 -10.43
CA ALA A 83 25.58 0.29 -9.98
C ALA A 83 24.61 1.06 -9.07
N ARG A 84 23.31 1.04 -9.40
CA ARG A 84 22.26 1.68 -8.59
C ARG A 84 22.05 0.98 -7.25
N LYS A 85 22.00 -0.36 -7.23
CA LYS A 85 21.92 -1.17 -5.99
C LYS A 85 23.13 -0.91 -5.09
N MET A 86 24.34 -0.83 -5.65
CA MET A 86 25.55 -0.51 -4.89
C MET A 86 25.49 0.88 -4.25
N LYS A 87 25.01 1.90 -4.98
CA LYS A 87 24.83 3.26 -4.43
C LYS A 87 23.84 3.28 -3.25
N ILE A 88 22.72 2.56 -3.36
CA ILE A 88 21.72 2.47 -2.28
C ILE A 88 22.31 1.75 -1.06
N ARG A 89 23.00 0.62 -1.25
CA ARG A 89 23.67 -0.12 -0.17
C ARG A 89 24.72 0.72 0.54
N ASN A 90 25.51 1.50 -0.19
CA ASN A 90 26.52 2.37 0.41
C ASN A 90 25.90 3.55 1.17
N LYS A 91 24.73 4.04 0.75
CA LYS A 91 23.99 5.09 1.45
C LYS A 91 23.32 4.59 2.74
N ALA A 92 22.92 3.31 2.78
CA ALA A 92 22.33 2.67 3.96
C ALA A 92 23.37 2.23 5.01
N LYS A 93 24.65 2.15 4.64
CA LYS A 93 25.77 1.84 5.56
C LYS A 93 26.40 3.08 6.21
N LYS A 94 25.96 4.27 5.85
CA LYS A 94 26.47 5.55 6.36
C LYS A 94 25.50 6.12 7.38
#